data_AF-A0AAE4G4I1-F1
#
_entry.id   AF-A0AAE4G4I1-F1
#
_cell.length_a   1.000
_cell.length_b   1.000
_cell.length_c   1.000
_cell.angle_alpha   90.00
_cell.angle_beta   90.00
_cell.angle_gamma   90.00
#
_symmetry.space_group_name_H-M   'P 1'
#
loop_
_entity.id
_entity.type
_entity.pdbx_description
1 polymer ?
#
loop_
_entity_poly.entity_id
_entity_poly.type
_entity_poly.pdbx_seq_one_letter_code
_entity_poly.pdbx_strand_id
1 'polypeptide(L)'
;MPEILKSEGGVIINSSQVVDTHRAEQASIGQRVQSAAAESQPGWQGQGATAVAQVVQQYGEDNRRIVQAMAKLSEALKSTDKVYKGADADSAAAAQRVGATAGNYRNLVV
;
A
#
# COMPACT_ATOMS: atom_id res chain seq x y z
N MET A 1 -7.81 -3.82 25.63
CA MET A 1 -8.07 -3.25 24.29
C MET A 1 -6.85 -2.62 23.57
N PRO A 2 -5.74 -2.18 24.19
CA PRO A 2 -4.63 -1.59 23.42
C PRO A 2 -3.76 -2.60 22.66
N GLU A 3 -3.72 -3.87 23.07
CA GLU A 3 -2.93 -4.91 22.37
C GLU A 3 -3.48 -5.30 21.00
N ILE A 4 -4.81 -5.28 20.83
CA ILE A 4 -5.47 -5.65 19.56
C ILE A 4 -5.21 -4.57 18.50
N LEU A 5 -5.27 -3.29 18.88
CA LEU A 5 -4.99 -2.17 17.97
C LEU A 5 -3.51 -2.14 17.54
N LYS A 6 -2.60 -2.51 18.45
CA LYS A 6 -1.16 -2.58 18.17
C LYS A 6 -0.79 -3.74 17.25
N SER A 7 -1.47 -4.89 17.37
CA SER A 7 -1.28 -6.02 16.45
C SER A 7 -1.90 -5.75 15.08
N GLU A 8 -3.07 -5.13 15.01
CA GLU A 8 -3.74 -4.73 13.77
C GLU A 8 -2.93 -3.69 12.97
N GLY A 9 -2.37 -2.67 13.64
CA GLY A 9 -1.47 -1.69 13.01
C GLY A 9 -0.21 -2.32 12.42
N GLY A 10 0.39 -3.30 13.11
CA GLY A 10 1.53 -4.07 12.60
C GLY A 10 1.20 -4.88 11.33
N VAL A 11 0.00 -5.46 11.28
CA VAL A 11 -0.51 -6.18 10.10
C VAL A 11 -0.73 -5.23 8.91
N ILE A 12 -1.26 -4.02 9.15
CA ILE A 12 -1.49 -3.02 8.10
C ILE A 12 -0.16 -2.52 7.50
N ILE A 13 0.84 -2.25 8.34
CA ILE A 13 2.17 -1.83 7.87
C ILE A 13 2.80 -2.92 6.99
N ASN A 14 2.81 -4.17 7.46
CA ASN A 14 3.34 -5.30 6.70
C ASN A 14 2.60 -5.44 5.36
N SER A 15 1.26 -5.36 5.38
CA SER A 15 0.45 -5.41 4.16
C SER A 15 0.83 -4.32 3.16
N SER A 16 1.06 -3.08 3.62
CA SER A 16 1.47 -1.98 2.72
C SER A 16 2.86 -2.21 2.10
N GLN A 17 3.79 -2.80 2.85
CA GLN A 17 5.13 -3.15 2.37
C GLN A 17 5.10 -4.30 1.36
N VAL A 18 4.25 -5.31 1.59
CA VAL A 18 4.02 -6.42 0.65
C VAL A 18 3.45 -5.88 -0.66
N VAL A 19 2.44 -5.00 -0.60
CA VAL A 19 1.87 -4.37 -1.79
C VAL A 19 2.91 -3.52 -2.52
N ASP A 20 3.74 -2.75 -1.82
CA ASP A 20 4.82 -1.96 -2.42
C ASP A 20 5.87 -2.85 -3.11
N THR A 21 6.21 -3.98 -2.50
CA THR A 21 7.16 -4.97 -3.04
C THR A 21 6.63 -5.57 -4.33
N HIS A 22 5.40 -6.11 -4.29
CA HIS A 22 4.79 -6.69 -5.48
C HIS A 22 4.58 -5.64 -6.59
N ARG A 23 4.33 -4.37 -6.23
CA ARG A 23 4.22 -3.29 -7.21
C ARG A 23 5.54 -3.07 -7.94
N ALA A 24 6.67 -3.11 -7.22
CA ALA A 24 8.00 -3.00 -7.81
C ALA A 24 8.33 -4.21 -8.70
N GLU A 25 7.98 -5.41 -8.25
CA GLU A 25 8.11 -6.64 -9.05
C GLU A 25 7.28 -6.56 -10.35
N GLN A 26 6.02 -6.14 -10.26
CA GLN A 26 5.13 -5.97 -11.41
C GLN A 26 5.68 -4.94 -12.41
N ALA A 27 6.24 -3.83 -11.92
CA ALA A 27 6.89 -2.83 -12.77
C ALA A 27 8.10 -3.43 -13.52
N SER A 28 8.92 -4.23 -12.83
CA SER A 28 10.07 -4.94 -13.43
C SER A 28 9.64 -5.97 -14.49
N ILE A 29 8.60 -6.76 -14.21
CA ILE A 29 8.01 -7.69 -15.20
C ILE A 29 7.51 -6.91 -16.42
N GLY A 30 6.84 -5.78 -16.19
CA GLY A 30 6.42 -4.85 -17.24
C GLY A 30 7.55 -4.43 -18.18
N GLN A 31 8.68 -4.01 -17.61
CA GLN A 31 9.86 -3.62 -18.37
C GLN A 31 10.47 -4.80 -19.14
N ARG A 32 10.59 -5.97 -18.51
CA ARG A 32 11.13 -7.17 -19.17
C ARG A 32 10.31 -7.61 -20.38
N VAL A 33 8.98 -7.53 -20.31
CA VAL A 33 8.12 -7.85 -21.44
C VAL A 33 8.30 -6.84 -22.58
N GLN A 34 8.43 -5.54 -22.27
CA GLN A 34 8.71 -4.52 -23.29
C GLN A 34 10.07 -4.73 -23.96
N SER A 35 11.12 -5.05 -23.20
CA SER A 35 12.44 -5.37 -23.74
C SER A 35 12.40 -6.61 -24.64
N ALA A 36 11.80 -7.71 -24.18
CA ALA A 36 11.67 -8.93 -24.97
C ALA A 36 10.87 -8.70 -26.27
N ALA A 37 9.82 -7.88 -26.20
CA ALA A 37 9.06 -7.48 -27.38
C ALA A 37 9.92 -6.71 -28.39
N ALA A 38 10.68 -5.71 -27.93
CA ALA A 38 11.58 -4.92 -28.77
C ALA A 38 12.70 -5.77 -29.39
N GLU A 39 13.26 -6.72 -28.65
CA GLU A 39 14.26 -7.67 -29.14
C GLU A 39 13.67 -8.62 -30.20
N SER A 40 12.42 -9.03 -30.04
CA SER A 40 11.76 -9.93 -30.99
C SER A 40 11.26 -9.22 -32.26
N GLN A 41 11.01 -7.90 -32.20
CA GLN A 41 10.38 -7.13 -33.29
C GLN A 41 10.99 -7.34 -34.69
N PRO A 42 12.33 -7.36 -34.86
CA PRO A 42 12.96 -7.57 -36.16
C PRO A 42 12.60 -8.90 -36.83
N GLY A 43 12.21 -9.91 -36.05
CA GLY A 43 11.80 -11.23 -36.55
C GLY A 43 10.37 -11.29 -37.07
N TRP A 44 9.54 -10.28 -36.80
CA TRP A 44 8.14 -10.24 -37.22
C TRP A 44 7.98 -9.37 -38.47
N GLN A 45 7.23 -9.87 -39.45
CA GLN A 45 6.92 -9.13 -40.68
C GLN A 45 5.41 -9.16 -40.98
N GLY A 46 4.93 -8.16 -41.72
CA GLY A 46 3.54 -8.06 -42.13
C GLY A 46 2.57 -8.06 -40.94
N GLN A 47 1.47 -8.82 -41.06
CA GLN A 47 0.40 -8.88 -40.05
C GLN A 47 0.89 -9.37 -38.68
N GLY A 48 1.93 -10.22 -38.63
CA GLY A 48 2.50 -10.71 -37.38
C GLY A 48 3.15 -9.58 -36.55
N ALA A 49 3.85 -8.66 -37.21
CA ALA A 49 4.45 -7.50 -36.54
C ALA A 49 3.37 -6.58 -35.93
N THR A 50 2.27 -6.38 -36.65
CA THR A 50 1.13 -5.60 -36.17
C THR A 50 0.45 -6.26 -34.96
N ALA A 51 0.22 -7.58 -35.02
CA ALA A 51 -0.39 -8.32 -33.92
C ALA A 51 0.47 -8.27 -32.64
N VAL A 52 1.79 -8.45 -32.77
CA VAL A 52 2.71 -8.35 -31.64
C VAL A 52 2.73 -6.93 -31.07
N ALA A 53 2.78 -5.90 -31.91
CA ALA A 53 2.73 -4.51 -31.46
C ALA A 53 1.45 -4.21 -30.66
N GLN A 54 0.29 -4.70 -31.11
CA GLN A 54 -0.99 -4.54 -30.42
C GLN A 54 -0.99 -5.24 -29.05
N VAL A 55 -0.52 -6.48 -28.97
CA VAL A 55 -0.45 -7.24 -27.71
C VAL A 55 0.48 -6.56 -26.71
N VAL A 56 1.63 -6.08 -27.16
CA VAL A 56 2.62 -5.40 -26.31
C VAL A 56 2.08 -4.07 -25.80
N GLN A 57 1.37 -3.33 -26.65
CA GLN A 57 0.70 -2.10 -26.24
C GLN A 57 -0.38 -2.38 -25.18
N GLN A 58 -1.26 -3.35 -25.44
CA GLN A 58 -2.33 -3.74 -24.52
C GLN A 58 -1.77 -4.18 -23.17
N TYR A 59 -0.74 -5.04 -23.19
CA TYR A 59 -0.03 -5.46 -21.99
C TYR A 59 0.57 -4.27 -21.24
N GLY A 60 1.18 -3.31 -21.95
CA GLY A 60 1.72 -2.10 -21.34
C GLY A 60 0.67 -1.24 -20.64
N GLU A 61 -0.53 -1.13 -21.22
CA GLU A 61 -1.66 -0.43 -20.61
C GLU A 61 -2.20 -1.16 -19.37
N ASP A 62 -2.39 -2.48 -19.47
CA ASP A 62 -2.88 -3.28 -18.35
C ASP A 62 -1.88 -3.32 -17.19
N ASN A 63 -0.58 -3.43 -17.49
CA ASN A 63 0.47 -3.35 -16.48
C ASN A 63 0.46 -1.99 -15.74
N ARG A 64 0.27 -0.87 -16.47
CA ARG A 64 0.12 0.45 -15.84
C ARG A 64 -1.11 0.50 -14.92
N ARG A 65 -2.24 -0.06 -15.35
CA ARG A 65 -3.47 -0.12 -14.52
C ARG A 65 -3.24 -0.92 -13.24
N ILE A 66 -2.57 -2.06 -13.32
CA ILE A 66 -2.23 -2.89 -12.15
C ILE A 66 -1.32 -2.11 -11.20
N VAL A 67 -0.22 -1.53 -11.69
CA VAL A 67 0.71 -0.74 -10.87
C VAL A 67 -0.01 0.42 -10.16
N GLN A 68 -0.93 1.10 -10.85
CA GLN A 68 -1.73 2.18 -10.27
C GLN A 68 -2.71 1.66 -9.20
N ALA A 69 -3.37 0.53 -9.43
CA ALA A 69 -4.27 -0.08 -8.45
C ALA A 69 -3.50 -0.47 -7.16
N MET A 70 -2.31 -1.05 -7.31
CA MET A 70 -1.44 -1.41 -6.19
C MET A 70 -0.94 -0.16 -5.43
N ALA A 71 -0.60 0.91 -6.14
CA ALA A 71 -0.23 2.18 -5.50
C ALA A 71 -1.39 2.75 -4.67
N LYS A 72 -2.62 2.72 -5.19
CA LYS A 72 -3.82 3.16 -4.46
C LYS A 72 -4.09 2.30 -3.23
N LEU A 73 -3.91 0.98 -3.34
CA LEU A 73 -4.05 0.06 -2.22
C LEU A 73 -3.01 0.33 -1.12
N SER A 74 -1.74 0.52 -1.50
CA SER A 74 -0.66 0.89 -0.57
C SER A 74 -0.97 2.20 0.16
N GLU A 75 -1.46 3.22 -0.55
CA GLU A 75 -1.84 4.50 0.05
C GLU A 75 -3.05 4.36 1.00
N ALA A 76 -4.06 3.57 0.63
CA ALA A 76 -5.21 3.30 1.49
C ALA A 76 -4.80 2.59 2.80
N LEU A 77 -3.88 1.62 2.71
CA LEU A 77 -3.33 0.93 3.88
C LEU A 77 -2.55 1.89 4.79
N LYS A 78 -1.68 2.74 4.22
CA LYS A 78 -0.92 3.76 4.97
C LYS A 78 -1.82 4.81 5.61
N SER A 79 -2.87 5.23 4.91
CA SER A 79 -3.88 6.15 5.44
C SER A 79 -4.62 5.53 6.63
N THR A 80 -4.99 4.25 6.51
CA THR A 80 -5.65 3.50 7.59
C THR A 80 -4.74 3.41 8.82
N ASP A 81 -3.46 3.08 8.66
CA ASP A 81 -2.47 3.07 9.76
C ASP A 81 -2.38 4.43 10.48
N LYS A 82 -2.38 5.55 9.74
CA LYS A 82 -2.37 6.89 10.33
C LYS A 82 -3.62 7.17 11.18
N VAL A 83 -4.80 6.75 10.71
CA VAL A 83 -6.06 6.92 11.46
C VAL A 83 -6.03 6.11 12.75
N TYR A 84 -5.56 4.87 12.70
CA TYR A 84 -5.41 4.03 13.90
C TYR A 84 -4.46 4.66 14.93
N LYS A 85 -3.29 5.16 14.50
CA LYS A 85 -2.34 5.86 15.38
C LYS A 85 -2.91 7.14 15.99
N GLY A 86 -3.72 7.89 15.23
CA GLY A 86 -4.40 9.08 15.74
C GLY A 86 -5.43 8.73 16.83
N ALA A 87 -6.26 7.72 16.58
CA ALA A 87 -7.25 7.25 17.55
C ALA A 87 -6.60 6.72 18.85
N ASP A 88 -5.47 6.03 18.74
CA ASP A 88 -4.69 5.57 19.91
C ASP A 88 -4.13 6.75 20.72
N ALA A 89 -3.58 7.77 20.04
CA ALA A 89 -3.04 8.96 20.69
C ALA A 89 -4.13 9.76 21.42
N ASP A 90 -5.30 9.93 20.80
CA ASP A 90 -6.45 10.62 21.39
C ASP A 90 -6.99 9.86 22.61
N SER A 91 -7.08 8.54 22.52
CA SER A 91 -7.51 7.67 23.63
C SER A 91 -6.52 7.72 24.79
N ALA A 92 -5.22 7.67 24.52
CA ALA A 92 -4.18 7.80 25.54
C ALA A 92 -4.20 9.17 26.23
N ALA A 93 -4.38 10.24 25.46
CA ALA A 93 -4.50 11.60 25.99
C ALA A 93 -5.77 11.76 26.85
N ALA A 94 -6.90 11.20 26.42
CA ALA A 94 -8.14 11.19 27.21
C ALA A 94 -7.98 10.42 28.52
N ALA A 95 -7.37 9.23 28.48
CA ALA A 95 -7.10 8.43 29.68
C ALA A 95 -6.16 9.15 30.67
N GLN A 96 -5.12 9.82 30.17
CA GLN A 96 -4.24 10.65 31.01
C GLN A 96 -4.97 11.80 31.67
N ARG A 97 -5.85 12.50 30.95
CA ARG A 97 -6.67 13.59 31.52
C ARG A 97 -7.60 13.08 32.61
N VAL A 98 -8.31 11.98 32.37
CA VAL A 98 -9.19 11.37 33.38
C VAL A 98 -8.41 10.90 34.59
N GLY A 99 -7.26 10.23 34.40
CA GLY A 99 -6.39 9.80 35.49
C GLY A 99 -5.83 10.96 36.31
N ALA A 100 -5.41 12.04 35.66
CA ALA A 100 -4.95 13.26 36.34
C ALA A 100 -6.08 13.94 37.13
N THR A 101 -7.31 13.94 36.60
CA THR A 101 -8.45 14.55 37.28
C THR A 101 -8.88 13.70 38.48
N ALA A 102 -8.91 12.36 38.34
CA ALA A 102 -9.19 11.43 39.44
C ALA A 102 -8.13 11.47 40.56
N GLY A 103 -6.86 11.66 40.22
CA GLY A 103 -5.78 11.86 41.19
C GLY A 103 -5.93 13.14 42.01
N ASN A 104 -6.40 14.24 41.39
CA ASN A 104 -6.64 15.51 42.06
C ASN A 104 -7.81 15.46 43.07
N TYR A 105 -8.90 14.75 42.74
CA TYR A 105 -10.00 14.58 43.70
C TYR A 105 -9.60 13.74 44.93
N ARG A 106 -8.66 12.80 44.76
CA ARG A 106 -8.16 11.98 45.88
C ARG A 106 -7.33 12.79 46.88
N ASN A 107 -6.73 13.90 46.46
CA ASN A 107 -5.93 14.81 47.29
C ASN A 107 -6.76 15.91 47.98
N LEU A 108 -8.06 16.01 47.67
CA LEU A 108 -9.00 17.00 48.23
C LEU A 108 -9.94 16.42 49.29
N VAL A 109 -9.85 15.11 49.58
CA VAL A 109 -10.69 14.39 50.55
C VAL A 109 -9.84 13.74 51.65
N VAL A 110 -8.65 14.28 51.94
CA VAL A 110 -7.81 13.92 53.08
C VAL A 110 -7.57 15.14 53.94
#